data_AF-A0A943QMR5-F1
#
_entry.id   AF-A0A943QMR5-F1
#
_cell.length_a   1.000
_cell.length_b   1.000
_cell.length_c   1.000
_cell.angle_alpha   90.00
_cell.angle_beta   90.00
_cell.angle_gamma   90.00
#
_symmetry.space_group_name_H-M   'P 1'
#
loop_
_entity.id
_entity.type
_entity.pdbx_description
1 polymer ?
#
loop_
_entity_poly.entity_id
_entity_poly.type
_entity_poly.pdbx_seq_one_letter_code
_entity_poly.pdbx_strand_id
1 'polypeptide(L)'
;EYVKEIKVVPTGTSNFNRKTGVVTILEGMEEGELLHELGHALETKFDLYNNEKFINILKADLPDSFTCLLNIKTTKEFIQEIDILDVDCPKFISKYQSRIYDKDMYKNERIDFSTGEFNYKVLGEYFSEGYKGYILNPNNLKEKDIKLYNFIKELV
;
A
#
# COMPACT_ATOMS: atom_id res chain seq x y z
N GLU A 1 -1.65 -2.74 21.72
CA GLU A 1 -2.47 -2.96 20.51
C GLU A 1 -2.46 -1.69 19.66
N TYR A 2 -2.42 -1.80 18.34
CA TYR A 2 -2.30 -0.64 17.42
C TYR A 2 -3.65 -0.22 16.81
N VAL A 3 -4.55 -1.18 16.61
CA VAL A 3 -5.98 -0.93 16.44
C VAL A 3 -6.59 -0.84 17.83
N LYS A 4 -7.28 0.26 18.12
CA LYS A 4 -7.95 0.50 19.40
C LYS A 4 -9.46 0.33 19.31
N GLU A 5 -10.03 0.54 18.14
CA GLU A 5 -11.46 0.51 17.90
C GLU A 5 -11.73 0.25 16.42
N ILE A 6 -12.79 -0.49 16.12
CA ILE A 6 -13.32 -0.68 14.76
C ILE A 6 -14.74 -0.12 14.74
N LYS A 7 -15.02 0.82 13.84
CA LYS A 7 -16.32 1.46 13.67
C LYS A 7 -16.87 1.16 12.29
N VAL A 8 -18.11 0.70 12.26
CA VAL A 8 -18.90 0.65 11.04
C VAL A 8 -19.67 1.97 10.94
N VAL A 9 -19.60 2.64 9.78
CA VAL A 9 -20.23 3.94 9.56
C VAL A 9 -21.09 3.93 8.30
N PRO A 10 -22.24 4.63 8.29
CA PRO A 10 -23.16 4.61 7.14
C PRO A 10 -22.70 5.51 5.98
N THR A 11 -21.78 6.45 6.22
CA THR A 11 -21.27 7.40 5.21
C THR A 11 -19.79 7.69 5.43
N GLY A 12 -19.11 8.17 4.38
CA GLY A 12 -17.68 8.49 4.39
C GLY A 12 -16.86 7.47 3.62
N THR A 13 -15.64 7.18 4.09
CA THR A 13 -14.75 6.17 3.50
C THR A 13 -14.21 5.27 4.59
N SER A 14 -13.84 4.05 4.21
CA SER A 14 -13.00 3.20 5.03
C SER A 14 -11.63 3.86 5.22
N ASN A 15 -11.04 3.71 6.41
CA ASN A 15 -9.74 4.27 6.72
C ASN A 15 -9.22 3.78 8.08
N PHE A 16 -7.91 3.50 8.16
CA PHE A 16 -7.16 3.40 9.40
C PHE A 16 -6.53 4.74 9.79
N ASN A 17 -7.09 5.38 10.82
CA ASN A 17 -6.53 6.59 11.38
C ASN A 17 -5.32 6.29 12.27
N ARG A 18 -4.13 6.50 11.73
CA ARG A 18 -2.83 6.26 12.41
C ARG A 18 -2.65 7.03 13.73
N LYS A 19 -3.32 8.18 13.90
CA LYS A 19 -3.22 9.00 15.12
C LYS A 19 -4.10 8.47 16.25
N THR A 20 -5.31 8.06 15.91
CA THR A 20 -6.28 7.60 16.92
C THR A 20 -6.23 6.09 17.13
N GLY A 21 -5.74 5.33 16.15
CA GLY A 21 -5.78 3.87 16.13
C GLY A 21 -7.17 3.32 15.78
N VAL A 22 -8.06 4.16 15.25
CA VAL A 22 -9.44 3.77 14.90
C VAL A 22 -9.47 3.31 13.43
N VAL A 23 -10.03 2.13 13.20
CA VAL A 23 -10.39 1.63 11.87
C VAL A 23 -11.85 2.00 11.63
N THR A 24 -12.12 2.74 10.56
CA THR A 24 -13.47 3.05 10.08
C THR A 24 -13.76 2.19 8.86
N ILE A 25 -14.98 1.65 8.80
CA ILE A 25 -15.44 0.65 7.84
C ILE A 25 -16.79 1.13 7.29
N LEU A 26 -16.87 1.45 6.00
CA LEU A 26 -18.11 1.95 5.39
C LEU A 26 -19.14 0.83 5.23
N GLU A 27 -20.39 1.03 5.65
CA GLU A 27 -21.46 0.05 5.46
C GLU A 27 -21.63 -0.32 3.98
N GLY A 28 -21.73 -1.63 3.70
CA GLY A 28 -21.93 -2.14 2.34
C GLY A 28 -20.68 -2.15 1.45
N MET A 29 -19.49 -1.91 2.02
CA MET A 29 -18.21 -2.03 1.31
C MET A 29 -17.93 -3.44 0.78
N GLU A 30 -16.97 -3.51 -0.14
CA GLU A 30 -16.51 -4.76 -0.72
C GLU A 30 -15.80 -5.67 0.29
N GLU A 31 -15.84 -6.97 0.01
CA GLU A 31 -15.11 -7.97 0.78
C GLU A 31 -13.60 -7.69 0.75
N GLY A 32 -12.97 -7.70 1.92
CA GLY A 32 -11.52 -7.48 2.07
C GLY A 32 -11.12 -6.06 2.44
N GLU A 33 -12.04 -5.10 2.42
CA GLU A 33 -11.75 -3.71 2.78
C GLU A 33 -11.36 -3.56 4.27
N LEU A 34 -11.96 -4.34 5.17
CA LEU A 34 -11.46 -4.43 6.56
C LEU A 34 -10.02 -4.96 6.62
N LEU A 35 -9.68 -5.95 5.80
CA LEU A 35 -8.34 -6.53 5.78
C LEU A 35 -7.32 -5.51 5.27
N HIS A 36 -7.69 -4.72 4.26
CA HIS A 36 -6.89 -3.61 3.75
C HIS A 36 -6.54 -2.62 4.87
N GLU A 37 -7.53 -2.15 5.63
CA GLU A 37 -7.30 -1.21 6.74
C GLU A 37 -6.51 -1.81 7.90
N LEU A 38 -6.70 -3.10 8.19
CA LEU A 38 -5.87 -3.82 9.14
C LEU A 38 -4.42 -3.93 8.65
N GLY A 39 -4.20 -4.06 7.33
CA GLY A 39 -2.88 -4.01 6.71
C GLY A 39 -2.16 -2.69 7.01
N HIS A 40 -2.84 -1.56 6.85
CA HIS A 40 -2.31 -0.25 7.24
C HIS A 40 -2.01 -0.13 8.74
N ALA A 41 -2.80 -0.79 9.59
CA ALA A 41 -2.52 -0.84 11.02
C ALA A 41 -1.23 -1.62 11.32
N LEU A 42 -0.97 -2.73 10.59
CA LEU A 42 0.27 -3.49 10.70
C LEU A 42 1.48 -2.70 10.18
N GLU A 43 1.35 -2.00 9.04
CA GLU A 43 2.39 -1.09 8.53
C GLU A 43 2.88 -0.13 9.59
N THR A 44 1.93 0.46 10.31
CA THR A 44 2.22 1.47 11.32
C THR A 44 2.75 0.83 12.60
N LYS A 45 2.20 -0.31 13.01
CA LYS A 45 2.66 -1.06 14.19
C LYS A 45 4.12 -1.49 14.08
N PHE A 46 4.53 -1.94 12.90
CA PHE A 46 5.86 -2.48 12.65
C PHE A 46 6.81 -1.49 11.97
N ASP A 47 6.38 -0.24 11.80
CA ASP A 47 7.12 0.84 11.14
C ASP A 47 7.74 0.38 9.80
N LEU A 48 6.93 -0.27 8.96
CA LEU A 48 7.41 -1.00 7.80
C LEU A 48 8.16 -0.10 6.82
N TYR A 49 7.75 1.16 6.65
CA TYR A 49 8.41 2.10 5.74
C TYR A 49 9.76 2.64 6.27
N ASN A 50 10.19 2.25 7.46
CA ASN A 50 11.58 2.39 7.94
C ASN A 50 12.30 1.03 8.08
N ASN A 51 11.62 -0.08 7.78
CA ASN A 51 12.21 -1.41 7.80
C ASN A 51 12.94 -1.71 6.48
N GLU A 52 14.26 -1.85 6.53
CA GLU A 52 15.09 -2.07 5.33
C GLU A 52 14.69 -3.33 4.54
N LYS A 53 14.34 -4.43 5.23
CA LYS A 53 13.89 -5.66 4.56
C LYS A 53 12.63 -5.41 3.76
N PHE A 54 11.64 -4.72 4.33
CA PHE A 54 10.42 -4.37 3.64
C PHE A 54 10.68 -3.41 2.47
N ILE A 55 11.50 -2.37 2.65
CA ILE A 55 11.84 -1.43 1.58
C ILE A 55 12.51 -2.14 0.41
N ASN A 56 13.42 -3.09 0.68
CA ASN A 56 14.04 -3.90 -0.36
C ASN A 56 13.02 -4.77 -1.10
N ILE A 57 12.03 -5.32 -0.40
CA ILE A 57 10.94 -6.10 -1.01
C ILE A 57 10.07 -5.20 -1.89
N LEU A 58 9.66 -4.02 -1.38
CA LEU A 58 8.85 -3.06 -2.11
C LEU A 58 9.54 -2.60 -3.39
N LYS A 59 10.83 -2.26 -3.33
CA LYS A 59 11.66 -1.86 -4.47
C LYS A 59 11.95 -2.99 -5.45
N ALA A 60 11.99 -4.24 -4.98
CA ALA A 60 12.39 -5.35 -5.85
C ALA A 60 11.46 -5.47 -7.05
N ASP A 61 12.05 -5.72 -8.22
CA ASP A 61 11.33 -5.95 -9.48
C ASP A 61 10.57 -4.72 -10.02
N LEU A 62 10.67 -3.57 -9.34
CA LEU A 62 10.34 -2.26 -9.90
C LEU A 62 11.49 -1.75 -10.78
N PRO A 63 11.20 -0.92 -11.79
CA PRO A 63 12.25 -0.30 -12.58
C PRO A 63 13.03 0.73 -11.75
N ASP A 64 14.13 1.21 -12.33
CA ASP A 64 14.94 2.26 -11.72
C ASP A 64 14.14 3.54 -11.48
N SER A 65 14.65 4.37 -10.57
CA SER A 65 14.01 5.60 -10.13
C SER A 65 13.61 6.53 -11.29
N PHE A 66 14.47 6.70 -12.29
CA PHE A 66 14.18 7.59 -13.41
C PHE A 66 13.04 7.05 -14.27
N THR A 67 13.07 5.75 -14.56
CA THR A 67 11.98 5.06 -15.25
C THR A 67 10.66 5.15 -14.47
N CYS A 68 10.68 5.05 -13.13
CA CYS A 68 9.48 5.24 -12.33
C CYS A 68 8.87 6.63 -12.52
N LEU A 69 9.70 7.69 -12.47
CA LEU A 69 9.23 9.08 -12.62
C LEU A 69 8.58 9.34 -13.98
N LEU A 70 9.13 8.76 -15.06
CA LEU A 70 8.59 8.91 -16.41
C LEU A 70 7.25 8.19 -16.62
N ASN A 71 6.92 7.22 -15.77
CA ASN A 71 5.74 6.37 -15.91
C ASN A 71 4.65 6.66 -14.86
N ILE A 72 4.68 7.83 -14.21
CA ILE A 72 3.58 8.29 -13.37
C ILE A 72 2.43 8.74 -14.28
N LYS A 73 1.23 8.17 -14.07
CA LYS A 73 0.03 8.56 -14.81
C LYS A 73 -1.15 8.75 -13.88
N THR A 74 -1.98 9.76 -14.16
CA THR A 74 -3.28 9.92 -13.52
C THR A 74 -4.31 9.03 -14.21
N THR A 75 -5.04 8.22 -13.44
CA THR A 75 -6.16 7.40 -13.93
C THR A 75 -7.49 7.87 -13.33
N LYS A 76 -8.56 7.71 -14.12
CA LYS A 76 -9.96 8.01 -13.74
C LYS A 76 -10.80 6.73 -13.53
N GLU A 77 -10.15 5.58 -13.43
CA GLU A 77 -10.83 4.29 -13.22
C GLU A 77 -11.41 4.13 -11.81
N PHE A 78 -11.01 5.00 -10.87
CA PHE A 78 -11.49 5.04 -9.50
C PHE A 78 -12.45 6.23 -9.31
N ILE A 79 -13.23 6.19 -8.21
CA ILE A 79 -14.18 7.26 -7.85
C ILE A 79 -13.49 8.63 -7.77
N GLN A 80 -12.24 8.64 -7.33
CA GLN A 80 -11.37 9.81 -7.32
C GLN A 80 -10.22 9.58 -8.30
N GLU A 81 -9.79 10.64 -8.99
CA GLU A 81 -8.59 10.57 -9.82
C GLU A 81 -7.38 10.31 -8.91
N ILE A 82 -6.58 9.31 -9.27
CA ILE A 82 -5.36 8.95 -8.54
C ILE A 82 -4.19 8.86 -9.50
N ASP A 83 -3.00 9.18 -9.01
CA ASP A 83 -1.77 8.88 -9.70
C ASP A 83 -1.38 7.42 -9.44
N ILE A 84 -0.88 6.76 -10.48
CA ILE A 84 -0.37 5.39 -10.43
C ILE A 84 1.00 5.31 -11.08
N LEU A 85 1.78 4.33 -10.64
CA LEU A 85 2.97 3.88 -11.34
C LEU A 85 2.54 2.95 -12.49
N ASP A 86 2.45 3.48 -13.71
CA ASP A 86 2.02 2.74 -14.90
C ASP A 86 3.22 2.07 -15.58
N VAL A 87 3.74 1.05 -14.92
CA VAL A 87 4.88 0.25 -15.39
C VAL A 87 4.42 -1.19 -15.57
N ASP A 88 5.01 -1.90 -16.53
CA ASP A 88 4.85 -3.34 -16.66
C ASP A 88 5.63 -4.03 -15.52
N CYS A 89 4.99 -4.14 -14.35
CA CYS A 89 5.55 -4.81 -13.19
C CYS A 89 4.66 -6.00 -12.80
N PRO A 90 5.16 -7.25 -12.97
CA PRO A 90 4.35 -8.44 -12.75
C PRO A 90 3.98 -8.67 -11.28
N LYS A 91 4.65 -7.98 -10.34
CA LYS A 91 4.46 -8.19 -8.90
C LYS A 91 3.14 -7.65 -8.37
N PHE A 92 2.58 -6.62 -9.00
CA PHE A 92 1.35 -6.00 -8.50
C PHE A 92 0.17 -6.95 -8.69
N ILE A 93 -0.44 -7.35 -7.57
CA ILE A 93 -1.61 -8.22 -7.51
C ILE A 93 -2.90 -7.44 -7.79
N SER A 94 -2.90 -6.12 -7.55
CA SER A 94 -3.97 -5.20 -7.90
C SER A 94 -3.39 -3.89 -8.44
N LYS A 95 -4.15 -3.16 -9.28
CA LYS A 95 -3.77 -1.83 -9.77
C LYS A 95 -3.60 -0.82 -8.62
N TYR A 96 -4.34 -1.03 -7.54
CA TYR A 96 -4.29 -0.12 -6.39
C TYR A 96 -2.94 -0.16 -5.67
N GLN A 97 -2.20 -1.27 -5.72
CA GLN A 97 -0.82 -1.34 -5.21
C GLN A 97 0.15 -0.38 -5.90
N SER A 98 -0.14 0.03 -7.14
CA SER A 98 0.69 0.99 -7.86
C SER A 98 0.27 2.44 -7.60
N ARG A 99 -0.71 2.69 -6.73
CA ARG A 99 -1.14 4.05 -6.36
C ARG A 99 0.02 4.84 -5.77
N ILE A 100 0.20 6.05 -6.28
CA ILE A 100 1.20 7.02 -5.84
C ILE A 100 0.48 8.13 -5.07
N TYR A 101 0.98 8.40 -3.87
CA TYR A 101 0.63 9.59 -3.11
C TYR A 101 1.62 10.73 -3.38
N ASP A 102 1.19 11.98 -3.20
CA ASP A 102 2.11 13.12 -3.27
C ASP A 102 3.18 13.08 -2.19
N LYS A 103 2.82 12.51 -1.03
CA LYS A 103 3.71 12.37 0.12
C LYS A 103 3.59 10.99 0.74
N ASP A 104 4.69 10.49 1.29
CA ASP A 104 4.69 9.30 2.12
C ASP A 104 4.06 9.57 3.51
N MET A 105 3.95 8.53 4.33
CA MET A 105 3.38 8.64 5.68
C MET A 105 4.18 9.54 6.64
N TYR A 106 5.42 9.91 6.29
CA TYR A 106 6.30 10.82 7.04
C TYR A 106 6.34 12.23 6.43
N LYS A 107 5.50 12.51 5.43
CA LYS A 107 5.38 13.78 4.71
C LYS A 107 6.54 14.12 3.78
N ASN A 108 7.37 13.14 3.41
CA ASN A 108 8.37 13.34 2.36
C ASN A 108 7.69 13.29 1.00
N GLU A 109 8.12 14.15 0.08
CA GLU A 109 7.56 14.25 -1.27
C GLU A 109 7.81 12.97 -2.08
N ARG A 110 6.99 12.75 -3.12
CA ARG A 110 7.16 11.65 -4.08
C ARG A 110 8.45 11.71 -4.91
N ILE A 111 9.10 12.86 -4.92
CA ILE A 111 10.44 13.07 -5.49
C ILE A 111 11.34 13.58 -4.37
N ASP A 112 12.44 12.89 -4.11
CA ASP A 112 13.50 13.44 -3.28
C ASP A 112 14.26 14.50 -4.10
N PHE A 113 13.99 15.78 -3.85
CA PHE A 113 14.62 16.89 -4.58
C PHE A 113 16.12 17.02 -4.32
N SER A 114 16.67 16.37 -3.30
CA SER A 114 18.12 16.38 -3.04
C SER A 114 18.89 15.42 -3.93
N THR A 115 18.26 14.30 -4.32
CA THR A 115 18.86 13.23 -5.13
C THR A 115 18.26 13.15 -6.54
N GLY A 116 17.07 13.72 -6.75
CA GLY A 116 16.28 13.54 -7.97
C GLY A 116 15.60 12.16 -8.05
N GLU A 117 15.58 11.40 -6.96
CA GLU A 117 15.07 10.03 -6.96
C GLU A 117 13.56 9.94 -6.65
N PHE A 118 12.90 8.93 -7.21
CA PHE A 118 11.54 8.54 -6.88
C PHE A 118 11.49 8.00 -5.45
N ASN A 119 10.64 8.61 -4.62
CA ASN A 119 10.41 8.13 -3.27
C ASN A 119 9.44 6.95 -3.29
N TYR A 120 9.96 5.74 -3.34
CA TYR A 120 9.17 4.51 -3.35
C TYR A 120 8.22 4.36 -2.14
N LYS A 121 8.44 5.08 -1.03
CA LYS A 121 7.55 5.03 0.16
C LYS A 121 6.17 5.66 -0.08
N VAL A 122 5.97 6.35 -1.21
CA VAL A 122 4.65 6.86 -1.61
C VAL A 122 3.74 5.81 -2.21
N LEU A 123 4.22 4.58 -2.44
CA LEU A 123 3.39 3.42 -2.77
C LEU A 123 2.72 2.92 -1.47
N GLY A 124 1.82 3.73 -0.94
CA GLY A 124 1.19 3.55 0.38
C GLY A 124 0.27 2.32 0.46
N GLU A 125 -0.20 1.83 -0.69
CA GLU A 125 -1.15 0.72 -0.78
C GLU A 125 -0.48 -0.65 -0.99
N TYR A 126 0.85 -0.67 -1.17
CA TYR A 126 1.55 -1.88 -1.56
C TYR A 126 1.38 -3.00 -0.53
N PHE A 127 1.58 -2.70 0.75
CA PHE A 127 1.49 -3.71 1.81
C PHE A 127 0.03 -3.99 2.20
N SER A 128 -0.82 -2.98 2.39
CA SER A 128 -2.24 -3.17 2.74
C SER A 128 -2.98 -4.08 1.75
N GLU A 129 -2.82 -3.85 0.44
CA GLU A 129 -3.38 -4.71 -0.59
C GLU A 129 -2.73 -6.10 -0.60
N GLY A 130 -1.42 -6.18 -0.39
CA GLY A 130 -0.69 -7.44 -0.26
C GLY A 130 -1.22 -8.29 0.89
N TYR A 131 -1.47 -7.67 2.05
CA TYR A 131 -2.03 -8.33 3.22
C TYR A 131 -3.48 -8.81 2.99
N LYS A 132 -4.32 -7.99 2.37
CA LYS A 132 -5.65 -8.40 1.89
C LYS A 132 -5.53 -9.63 0.98
N GLY A 133 -4.62 -9.58 0.01
CA GLY A 133 -4.32 -10.68 -0.91
C GLY A 133 -3.82 -11.95 -0.21
N TYR A 134 -2.96 -11.82 0.80
CA TYR A 134 -2.44 -12.95 1.59
C TYR A 134 -3.57 -13.75 2.27
N ILE A 135 -4.63 -13.08 2.70
CA ILE A 135 -5.76 -13.72 3.39
C ILE A 135 -6.78 -14.25 2.38
N LEU A 136 -7.19 -13.44 1.40
CA LEU A 136 -8.29 -13.79 0.49
C LEU A 136 -7.85 -14.66 -0.69
N ASN A 137 -6.66 -14.42 -1.23
CA ASN A 137 -6.12 -15.16 -2.37
C ASN A 137 -4.60 -15.31 -2.27
N PRO A 138 -4.11 -16.10 -1.29
CA PRO A 138 -2.68 -16.25 -1.03
C PRO A 138 -1.89 -16.77 -2.25
N ASN A 139 -2.50 -17.59 -3.11
CA ASN A 139 -1.83 -18.15 -4.28
C ASN A 139 -1.48 -17.07 -5.31
N ASN A 140 -2.41 -16.15 -5.61
CA ASN A 140 -2.14 -15.03 -6.52
C ASN A 140 -1.02 -14.13 -5.98
N LEU A 141 -0.99 -13.85 -4.67
CA LEU A 141 0.12 -13.11 -4.06
C LEU A 141 1.42 -13.88 -4.15
N LYS A 142 1.41 -15.17 -3.85
CA LYS A 142 2.60 -16.04 -3.89
C LYS A 142 3.19 -16.13 -5.30
N GLU A 143 2.35 -16.19 -6.33
CA GLU A 143 2.75 -16.26 -7.74
C GLU A 143 3.35 -14.95 -8.24
N LYS A 144 2.73 -13.81 -7.90
CA LYS A 144 3.18 -12.50 -8.38
C LYS A 144 4.30 -11.91 -7.54
N ASP A 145 4.22 -12.01 -6.21
CA ASP A 145 5.16 -11.41 -5.27
C ASP A 145 5.46 -12.35 -4.09
N ILE A 146 6.26 -13.38 -4.39
CA ILE A 146 6.70 -14.36 -3.39
C ILE A 146 7.46 -13.72 -2.21
N LYS A 147 8.13 -12.58 -2.43
CA LYS A 147 8.89 -11.87 -1.40
C LYS A 147 7.95 -11.24 -0.39
N LEU A 148 6.91 -10.54 -0.86
CA LEU A 148 5.87 -9.98 0.01
C LEU A 148 5.06 -11.07 0.71
N TYR A 149 4.71 -12.15 -0.01
CA TYR A 149 4.02 -13.31 0.57
C TYR A 149 4.79 -13.88 1.78
N ASN A 150 6.08 -14.19 1.60
CA ASN A 150 6.91 -14.75 2.67
C ASN A 150 7.10 -13.75 3.81
N PHE A 151 7.24 -12.46 3.50
CA PHE A 151 7.36 -11.42 4.51
C PHE A 151 6.12 -11.31 5.40
N ILE A 152 4.91 -11.32 4.80
CA ILE A 152 3.66 -11.30 5.57
C ILE A 152 3.56 -12.57 6.42
N LYS A 153 3.87 -13.75 5.86
CA LYS A 153 3.85 -15.03 6.58
C LYS A 153 4.77 -15.06 7.81
N GLU A 154 5.91 -14.37 7.77
CA GLU A 154 6.82 -14.26 8.92
C GLU A 154 6.34 -13.23 9.95
N LEU A 155 5.51 -12.28 9.53
CA LEU A 155 5.03 -11.18 10.36
C LEU A 155 3.81 -11.57 11.22
N VAL A 156 2.97 -12.50 10.72
CA VAL A 156 1.68 -12.90 11.34
C VAL A 156 1.67 -14.30 11.93
#